data_AF-A0A940RBP5-F1
#
_entry.id   AF-A0A940RBP5-F1
#
_cell.length_a   1.000
_cell.length_b   1.000
_cell.length_c   1.000
_cell.angle_alpha   90.00
_cell.angle_beta   90.00
_cell.angle_gamma   90.00
#
_symmetry.space_group_name_H-M   'P 1'
#
loop_
_entity.id
_entity.type
_entity.pdbx_description
1 polymer ?
#
loop_
_entity_poly.entity_id
_entity_poly.type
_entity_poly.pdbx_seq_one_letter_code
_entity_poly.pdbx_strand_id
1 'polypeptide(L)'
;MTSIAFANEGGHGGGEEKKEGEGKAEEKKEIKSAEESFAAVQARVSALEAKVHSGKEEIEKLIEEKQHAKNPAEVNEIIKRMVTLHKELEKNVVEYDQARALLRYRYPEKGGAEKREYERIEVKSLDDMESQMSLSSSVKRTMKKVRTQYDTPQEAKARLESQKNGDGRSKKADPKAPSLTDPVILKK
;
A
#
# COMPACT_ATOMS: atom_id res chain seq x y z
N MET A 1 -1.71 57.17 -0.93
CA MET A 1 -2.87 57.94 -0.43
C MET A 1 -4.05 57.45 -1.26
N THR A 2 -4.99 56.66 -0.75
CA THR A 2 -5.95 57.03 0.29
C THR A 2 -6.45 55.76 0.99
N SER A 3 -6.44 55.78 2.33
CA SER A 3 -7.15 54.84 3.20
C SER A 3 -8.64 55.22 3.26
N ILE A 4 -9.54 54.27 3.57
CA ILE A 4 -10.63 54.42 4.56
C ILE A 4 -11.22 53.03 4.84
N ALA A 5 -11.20 52.68 6.12
CA ALA A 5 -11.88 51.56 6.77
C ALA A 5 -13.30 51.96 7.20
N PHE A 6 -14.12 50.99 7.61
CA PHE A 6 -15.15 50.99 8.69
C PHE A 6 -16.08 49.78 8.43
N ALA A 7 -16.18 48.72 9.24
CA ALA A 7 -16.54 48.58 10.66
C ALA A 7 -18.03 48.87 10.97
N ASN A 8 -18.81 47.83 11.31
CA ASN A 8 -19.80 47.74 12.41
C ASN A 8 -20.51 46.37 12.33
N GLU A 9 -20.41 45.46 13.29
CA GLU A 9 -21.01 45.40 14.64
C GLU A 9 -22.52 45.07 14.70
N GLY A 10 -22.84 44.10 15.58
CA GLY A 10 -24.17 43.74 16.06
C GLY A 10 -24.45 42.25 15.84
N GLY A 11 -24.64 41.39 16.85
CA GLY A 11 -24.82 41.58 18.28
C GLY A 11 -25.57 40.38 18.86
N HIS A 12 -25.14 39.94 20.05
CA HIS A 12 -25.94 39.32 21.13
C HIS A 12 -26.85 38.10 20.87
N GLY A 13 -26.51 36.99 21.56
CA GLY A 13 -27.17 36.68 22.83
C GLY A 13 -28.08 35.45 22.92
N GLY A 14 -27.78 34.55 23.87
CA GLY A 14 -28.70 33.62 24.55
C GLY A 14 -29.07 32.36 23.74
N GLY A 15 -29.13 31.14 24.26
CA GLY A 15 -29.18 30.62 25.62
C GLY A 15 -29.74 29.18 25.53
N GLU A 16 -29.21 28.29 26.37
CA GLU A 16 -29.60 26.91 26.72
C GLU A 16 -30.85 26.26 26.09
N GLU A 17 -30.70 25.01 25.64
CA GLU A 17 -31.34 23.86 26.32
C GLU A 17 -30.72 22.50 25.92
N LYS A 18 -30.44 21.68 26.93
CA LYS A 18 -30.08 20.25 26.86
C LYS A 18 -31.36 19.42 26.97
N LYS A 19 -31.47 18.32 26.20
CA LYS A 19 -31.82 16.95 26.66
C LYS A 19 -31.86 15.98 25.46
N GLU A 20 -31.06 14.91 25.52
CA GLU A 20 -31.50 13.49 25.64
C GLU A 20 -32.30 13.00 24.42
N GLY A 21 -31.99 11.93 23.69
CA GLY A 21 -31.07 10.81 23.84
C GLY A 21 -31.37 9.81 22.70
N GLU A 22 -30.48 8.83 22.54
CA GLU A 22 -30.68 7.54 21.85
C GLU A 22 -31.29 7.48 20.44
N GLY A 23 -30.47 7.09 19.47
CA GLY A 23 -30.97 6.71 18.15
C GLY A 23 -29.86 6.39 17.17
N LYS A 24 -29.09 5.35 17.47
CA LYS A 24 -28.10 4.75 16.57
C LYS A 24 -28.82 4.14 15.35
N ALA A 25 -29.20 4.98 14.40
CA ALA A 25 -29.54 4.54 13.06
C ALA A 25 -28.28 4.68 12.22
N GLU A 26 -27.53 3.58 12.10
CA GLU A 26 -26.65 3.35 10.96
C GLU A 26 -27.52 3.49 9.71
N GLU A 27 -27.53 4.70 9.18
CA GLU A 27 -27.97 4.99 7.83
C GLU A 27 -26.99 4.24 6.93
N LYS A 28 -27.30 2.95 6.70
CA LYS A 28 -26.89 2.27 5.48
C LYS A 28 -27.27 3.23 4.37
N LYS A 29 -26.27 3.95 3.85
CA LYS A 29 -26.34 4.52 2.51
C LYS A 29 -26.64 3.33 1.61
N GLU A 30 -27.92 3.08 1.41
CA GLU A 30 -28.43 2.39 0.26
C GLU A 30 -27.89 3.16 -0.92
N ILE A 31 -26.78 2.68 -1.46
CA ILE A 31 -26.26 3.08 -2.75
C ILE A 31 -27.34 2.62 -3.71
N LYS A 32 -28.33 3.48 -3.93
CA LYS A 32 -29.26 3.35 -5.05
C LYS A 32 -28.38 3.20 -6.28
N SER A 33 -28.47 2.01 -6.85
CA SER A 33 -27.89 1.60 -8.11
C SER A 33 -28.46 2.47 -9.23
N ALA A 34 -28.04 3.73 -9.30
CA ALA A 34 -27.85 4.34 -10.60
C ALA A 34 -26.72 3.52 -11.22
N GLU A 35 -26.98 2.89 -12.35
CA GLU A 35 -25.97 2.21 -13.15
C GLU A 35 -24.76 3.12 -13.25
N GLU A 36 -23.71 2.85 -12.46
CA GLU A 36 -22.48 3.64 -12.52
C GLU A 36 -21.96 3.45 -13.94
N SER A 37 -22.10 4.49 -14.77
CA SER A 37 -21.69 4.42 -16.16
C SER A 37 -20.23 3.98 -16.23
N PHE A 38 -19.85 3.29 -17.30
CA PHE A 38 -18.46 2.84 -17.49
C PHE A 38 -17.44 3.96 -17.21
N ALA A 39 -17.75 5.19 -17.66
CA ALA A 39 -16.93 6.37 -17.40
C ALA A 39 -16.82 6.72 -15.91
N ALA A 40 -17.90 6.60 -15.13
CA ALA A 40 -17.88 6.84 -13.69
C ALA A 40 -17.04 5.80 -12.94
N VAL A 41 -17.18 4.51 -13.29
CA VAL A 41 -16.39 3.44 -12.67
C VAL A 41 -14.91 3.58 -13.07
N GLN A 42 -14.61 3.90 -14.32
CA GLN A 42 -13.24 4.14 -14.79
C GLN A 42 -12.60 5.34 -14.10
N ALA A 43 -13.32 6.45 -13.97
CA ALA A 43 -12.86 7.63 -13.23
C ALA A 43 -12.62 7.31 -11.74
N ARG A 44 -13.44 6.45 -11.15
CA ARG A 44 -13.25 5.98 -9.77
C ARG A 44 -11.98 5.13 -9.63
N VAL A 45 -11.73 4.23 -10.57
CA VAL A 45 -10.51 3.40 -10.60
C VAL A 45 -9.27 4.27 -10.73
N SER A 46 -9.24 5.22 -11.69
CA SER A 46 -8.10 6.11 -11.86
C SER A 46 -7.89 7.05 -10.65
N ALA A 47 -8.97 7.53 -10.03
CA ALA A 47 -8.88 8.32 -8.81
C ALA A 47 -8.33 7.51 -7.63
N LEU A 48 -8.74 6.25 -7.48
CA LEU A 48 -8.22 5.37 -6.42
C LEU A 48 -6.76 5.00 -6.68
N GLU A 49 -6.37 4.76 -7.93
CA GLU A 49 -4.98 4.53 -8.32
C GLU A 49 -4.11 5.75 -7.98
N ALA A 50 -4.54 6.96 -8.36
CA ALA A 50 -3.85 8.19 -8.02
C ALA A 50 -3.70 8.37 -6.50
N LYS A 51 -4.74 8.06 -5.71
CA LYS A 51 -4.70 8.10 -4.24
C LYS A 51 -3.71 7.09 -3.66
N VAL A 52 -3.66 5.87 -4.21
CA VAL A 52 -2.71 4.85 -3.76
C VAL A 52 -1.28 5.29 -4.10
N HIS A 53 -1.05 5.90 -5.26
CA HIS A 53 0.26 6.46 -5.61
C HIS A 53 0.64 7.63 -4.71
N SER A 54 -0.24 8.61 -4.52
CA SER A 54 0.04 9.76 -3.65
C SER A 54 0.28 9.35 -2.19
N GLY A 55 -0.48 8.39 -1.67
CA GLY A 55 -0.29 7.87 -0.32
C GLY A 55 1.04 7.11 -0.15
N LYS A 56 1.51 6.42 -1.20
CA LYS A 56 2.86 5.81 -1.18
C LYS A 56 3.94 6.89 -1.10
N GLU A 57 3.86 7.92 -1.95
CA GLU A 57 4.81 9.04 -1.94
C GLU A 57 4.82 9.79 -0.60
N GLU A 58 3.65 9.95 0.04
CA GLU A 58 3.55 10.58 1.34
C GLU A 58 4.22 9.74 2.44
N ILE A 59 4.02 8.42 2.43
CA ILE A 59 4.73 7.51 3.36
C ILE A 59 6.24 7.56 3.10
N GLU A 60 6.68 7.61 1.84
CA GLU A 60 8.09 7.74 1.50
C GLU A 60 8.70 9.04 2.05
N LYS A 61 8.00 10.17 1.93
CA LYS A 61 8.41 11.44 2.55
C LYS A 61 8.49 11.35 4.07
N LEU A 62 7.51 10.72 4.72
CA LEU A 62 7.53 10.51 6.17
C LEU A 62 8.70 9.62 6.61
N ILE A 63 9.10 8.63 5.80
CA ILE A 63 10.29 7.81 6.05
C ILE A 63 11.56 8.67 5.99
N GLU A 64 11.68 9.57 5.02
CA GLU A 64 12.80 10.51 4.93
C GLU A 64 12.83 11.47 6.13
N GLU A 65 11.68 12.04 6.49
CA GLU A 65 11.54 12.90 7.68
C GLU A 65 11.94 12.15 8.96
N LYS A 66 11.52 10.89 9.11
CA LYS A 66 11.90 10.02 10.24
C LYS A 66 13.41 9.80 10.29
N GLN A 67 14.08 9.63 9.15
CA GLN A 67 15.54 9.42 9.09
C GLN A 67 16.33 10.69 9.46
N HIS A 68 15.76 11.87 9.20
CA HIS A 68 16.39 13.16 9.51
C HIS A 68 16.02 13.73 10.88
N ALA A 69 14.89 13.30 11.45
CA ALA A 69 14.44 13.71 12.76
C ALA A 69 15.40 13.23 13.87
N LYS A 70 15.82 14.17 14.74
CA LYS A 70 16.72 13.89 15.87
C LYS A 70 15.96 13.74 17.19
N ASN A 71 14.74 14.27 17.25
CA ASN A 71 13.92 14.29 18.45
C ASN A 71 13.04 13.03 18.53
N PRO A 72 13.07 12.28 19.63
CA PRO A 72 12.30 11.05 19.77
C PRO A 72 10.78 11.29 19.78
N ALA A 73 10.33 12.47 20.24
CA ALA A 73 8.92 12.84 20.23
C ALA A 73 8.39 13.03 18.80
N GLU A 74 9.14 13.74 17.95
CA GLU A 74 8.80 13.94 16.53
C GLU A 74 8.79 12.63 15.76
N VAL A 75 9.79 11.75 16.01
CA VAL A 75 9.83 10.41 15.41
C VAL A 75 8.57 9.61 15.74
N ASN A 76 8.09 9.66 16.98
CA ASN A 76 6.87 8.95 17.38
C ASN A 76 5.61 9.51 16.71
N GLU A 77 5.53 10.83 16.48
CA GLU A 77 4.42 11.43 15.73
C GLU A 77 4.44 11.01 14.27
N ILE A 78 5.62 11.02 13.64
CA ILE A 78 5.82 10.57 12.25
C ILE A 78 5.39 9.10 12.12
N ILE A 79 5.83 8.23 13.04
CA ILE A 79 5.43 6.80 13.04
C ILE A 79 3.91 6.64 13.14
N LYS A 80 3.24 7.43 14.01
CA LYS A 80 1.77 7.38 14.12
C LYS A 80 1.11 7.78 12.80
N ARG A 81 1.58 8.85 12.15
CA ARG A 81 1.08 9.30 10.84
C ARG A 81 1.31 8.26 9.75
N MET A 82 2.48 7.60 9.74
CA MET A 82 2.78 6.51 8.82
C MET A 82 1.81 5.34 8.98
N VAL A 83 1.52 4.93 10.22
CA VAL A 83 0.57 3.84 10.49
C VAL A 83 -0.86 4.20 10.09
N THR A 84 -1.29 5.45 10.31
CA THR A 84 -2.63 5.88 9.89
C THR A 84 -2.75 5.90 8.37
N LEU A 85 -1.77 6.47 7.67
CA LEU A 85 -1.77 6.52 6.20
C LEU A 85 -1.67 5.12 5.59
N HIS A 86 -0.88 4.22 6.17
CA HIS A 86 -0.77 2.84 5.69
C HIS A 86 -2.10 2.09 5.79
N LYS A 87 -2.83 2.25 6.89
CA LYS A 87 -4.19 1.68 7.03
C LYS A 87 -5.19 2.27 6.03
N GLU A 88 -5.09 3.56 5.72
CA GLU A 88 -5.92 4.19 4.70
C GLU A 88 -5.56 3.69 3.30
N LEU A 89 -4.28 3.48 3.04
CA LEU A 89 -3.78 2.93 1.79
C LEU A 89 -4.27 1.50 1.56
N GLU A 90 -4.27 0.65 2.60
CA GLU A 90 -4.86 -0.69 2.54
C GLU A 90 -6.36 -0.64 2.17
N LYS A 91 -7.13 0.27 2.78
CA LYS A 91 -8.54 0.45 2.44
C LYS A 91 -8.73 0.90 0.99
N ASN A 92 -7.94 1.88 0.53
CA ASN A 92 -8.00 2.38 -0.85
C ASN A 92 -7.67 1.28 -1.87
N VAL A 93 -6.74 0.37 -1.56
CA VAL A 93 -6.43 -0.77 -2.42
C VAL A 93 -7.56 -1.79 -2.47
N VAL A 94 -8.23 -2.07 -1.35
CA VAL A 94 -9.41 -2.94 -1.34
C VAL A 94 -10.54 -2.33 -2.17
N GLU A 95 -10.79 -1.02 -2.04
CA GLU A 95 -11.78 -0.31 -2.86
C GLU A 95 -11.40 -0.28 -4.34
N TYR A 96 -10.12 -0.13 -4.66
CA TYR A 96 -9.59 -0.21 -6.02
C TYR A 96 -9.85 -1.59 -6.63
N ASP A 97 -9.53 -2.67 -5.91
CA ASP A 97 -9.77 -4.05 -6.34
C ASP A 97 -11.27 -4.31 -6.58
N GLN A 98 -12.15 -3.75 -5.75
CA GLN A 98 -13.61 -3.84 -5.94
C GLN A 98 -14.09 -3.08 -7.18
N ALA A 99 -13.70 -1.81 -7.33
CA ALA A 99 -14.08 -0.99 -8.48
C ALA A 99 -13.55 -1.59 -9.80
N ARG A 100 -12.36 -2.19 -9.75
CA ARG A 100 -11.77 -2.91 -10.86
C ARG A 100 -12.49 -4.21 -11.19
N ALA A 101 -12.91 -4.98 -10.18
CA ALA A 101 -13.74 -6.16 -10.40
C ALA A 101 -15.06 -5.76 -11.10
N LEU A 102 -15.66 -4.64 -10.72
CA LEU A 102 -16.84 -4.10 -11.41
C LEU A 102 -16.57 -3.83 -12.90
N LEU A 103 -15.45 -3.18 -13.24
CA LEU A 103 -15.07 -2.98 -14.66
C LEU A 103 -14.90 -4.32 -15.40
N ARG A 104 -14.19 -5.27 -14.78
CA ARG A 104 -13.90 -6.58 -15.37
C ARG A 104 -15.17 -7.39 -15.66
N TYR A 105 -16.13 -7.41 -14.74
CA TYR A 105 -17.31 -8.28 -14.83
C TYR A 105 -18.54 -7.59 -15.43
N ARG A 106 -18.73 -6.27 -15.22
CA ARG A 106 -19.89 -5.54 -15.78
C ARG A 106 -19.65 -5.01 -17.19
N TYR A 107 -18.40 -4.65 -17.53
CA TYR A 107 -18.06 -4.03 -18.81
C TYR A 107 -16.93 -4.78 -19.56
N PRO A 108 -17.04 -6.10 -19.79
CA PRO A 108 -15.97 -6.89 -20.42
C PRO A 108 -15.65 -6.43 -21.86
N GLU A 109 -16.66 -5.92 -22.58
CA GLU A 109 -16.54 -5.42 -23.97
C GLU A 109 -15.68 -4.16 -24.08
N LYS A 110 -15.67 -3.31 -23.05
CA LYS A 110 -14.90 -2.06 -23.03
C LYS A 110 -13.43 -2.30 -22.68
N GLY A 111 -13.11 -3.43 -22.04
CA GLY A 111 -11.74 -3.86 -21.71
C GLY A 111 -10.97 -4.52 -22.86
N GLY A 112 -11.44 -4.41 -24.11
CA GLY A 112 -10.72 -4.89 -25.30
C GLY A 112 -9.69 -3.89 -25.86
N ALA A 113 -9.84 -2.60 -25.54
CA ALA A 113 -8.96 -1.54 -26.05
C ALA A 113 -7.73 -1.27 -25.16
N GLU A 114 -7.87 -1.41 -23.84
CA GLU A 114 -6.74 -1.55 -22.92
C GLU A 114 -6.35 -3.03 -22.89
N LYS A 115 -5.07 -3.34 -23.18
CA LYS A 115 -4.55 -4.70 -22.94
C LYS A 115 -4.93 -5.10 -21.52
N ARG A 116 -5.52 -6.28 -21.37
CA ARG A 116 -6.03 -6.85 -20.10
C ARG A 116 -4.90 -7.19 -19.11
N GLU A 117 -3.95 -6.29 -18.92
CA GLU A 117 -2.86 -6.39 -17.96
C GLU A 117 -3.41 -5.95 -16.61
N TYR A 118 -4.20 -6.84 -16.02
CA TYR A 118 -4.78 -6.59 -14.72
C TYR A 118 -3.76 -6.87 -13.61
N GLU A 119 -2.70 -6.06 -13.49
CA GLU A 119 -1.78 -6.19 -12.37
C GLU A 119 -2.44 -5.74 -11.07
N ARG A 120 -2.45 -6.60 -10.05
CA ARG A 120 -2.95 -6.23 -8.73
C ARG A 120 -1.92 -5.33 -8.06
N ILE A 121 -2.37 -4.19 -7.54
CA ILE A 121 -1.51 -3.33 -6.74
C ILE A 121 -1.45 -3.93 -5.33
N GLU A 122 -0.33 -4.55 -4.98
CA GLU A 122 -0.10 -5.01 -3.61
C GLU A 122 0.49 -3.90 -2.75
N VAL A 123 -0.04 -3.76 -1.54
CA VAL A 123 0.49 -2.86 -0.52
C VAL A 123 1.68 -3.57 0.13
N LYS A 124 2.86 -2.96 0.02
CA LYS A 124 4.06 -3.44 0.73
C LYS A 124 3.91 -3.15 2.23
N SER A 125 4.57 -3.95 3.07
CA SER A 125 4.64 -3.64 4.51
C SER A 125 5.44 -2.36 4.74
N LEU A 126 5.17 -1.65 5.84
CA LEU A 126 5.95 -0.45 6.20
C LEU A 126 7.44 -0.77 6.36
N ASP A 127 7.79 -1.93 6.91
CA ASP A 127 9.17 -2.38 7.04
C ASP A 127 9.84 -2.63 5.68
N ASP A 128 9.10 -3.20 4.72
CA ASP A 128 9.58 -3.35 3.34
C ASP A 128 9.80 -1.99 2.65
N MET A 129 8.92 -1.01 2.90
CA MET A 129 9.06 0.35 2.37
C MET A 129 10.29 1.04 2.98
N GLU A 130 10.46 0.99 4.29
CA GLU A 130 11.62 1.54 4.99
C GLU A 130 12.93 0.87 4.56
N SER A 131 12.95 -0.45 4.45
CA SER A 131 14.14 -1.19 4.02
C SER A 131 14.55 -0.84 2.58
N GLN A 132 13.57 -0.62 1.69
CA GLN A 132 13.82 -0.17 0.30
C GLN A 132 14.41 1.23 0.21
N MET A 133 14.10 2.10 1.17
CA MET A 133 14.67 3.45 1.26
C MET A 133 15.94 3.52 2.10
N SER A 134 16.29 2.46 2.83
CA SER A 134 17.48 2.44 3.67
C SER A 134 18.78 2.59 2.87
N LEU A 135 19.79 3.23 3.47
CA LEU A 135 21.13 3.35 2.89
C LEU A 135 21.73 1.99 2.51
N SER A 136 21.45 0.95 3.31
CA SER A 136 21.94 -0.41 3.07
C SER A 136 21.45 -1.00 1.73
N SER A 137 20.22 -0.69 1.34
CA SER A 137 19.64 -1.15 0.08
C SER A 137 20.24 -0.39 -1.11
N SER A 138 20.48 0.92 -0.94
CA SER A 138 21.18 1.76 -1.91
C SER A 138 22.59 1.25 -2.18
N VAL A 139 23.36 0.95 -1.11
CA VAL A 139 24.71 0.35 -1.22
C VAL A 139 24.65 -0.98 -1.96
N LYS A 140 23.70 -1.88 -1.62
CA LYS A 140 23.52 -3.15 -2.34
C LYS A 140 23.23 -2.96 -3.83
N ARG A 141 22.37 -2.00 -4.19
CA ARG A 141 22.05 -1.68 -5.60
C ARG A 141 23.27 -1.14 -6.35
N THR A 142 24.02 -0.23 -5.74
CA THR A 142 25.26 0.31 -6.32
C THR A 142 26.31 -0.79 -6.49
N MET A 143 26.52 -1.62 -5.48
CA MET A 143 27.44 -2.76 -5.57
C MET A 143 27.00 -3.75 -6.65
N LYS A 144 25.70 -3.98 -6.84
CA LYS A 144 25.19 -4.82 -7.94
C LYS A 144 25.53 -4.21 -9.31
N LYS A 145 25.37 -2.90 -9.50
CA LYS A 145 25.71 -2.21 -10.75
C LYS A 145 27.21 -2.25 -11.04
N VAL A 146 28.05 -1.98 -10.04
CA VAL A 146 29.51 -2.09 -10.16
C VAL A 146 29.90 -3.49 -10.60
N ARG A 147 29.34 -4.52 -9.96
CA ARG A 147 29.59 -5.93 -10.34
C ARG A 147 29.19 -6.22 -11.78
N THR A 148 28.02 -5.76 -12.22
CA THR A 148 27.59 -5.98 -13.61
C THR A 148 28.48 -5.29 -14.65
N GLN A 149 29.15 -4.20 -14.28
CA GLN A 149 30.01 -3.44 -15.19
C GLN A 149 31.47 -3.86 -15.16
N TYR A 150 31.95 -4.35 -14.00
CA TYR A 150 33.37 -4.58 -13.76
C TYR A 150 33.74 -6.02 -13.36
N ASP A 151 32.78 -6.90 -13.02
CA ASP A 151 33.11 -8.30 -12.73
C ASP A 151 33.45 -9.04 -14.03
N THR A 152 34.58 -9.75 -14.02
CA THR A 152 34.91 -10.68 -15.10
C THR A 152 34.03 -11.93 -15.04
N PRO A 153 33.86 -12.67 -16.16
CA PRO A 153 33.05 -13.90 -16.17
C PRO A 153 33.54 -14.97 -15.17
N GLN A 154 34.82 -14.93 -14.78
CA GLN A 154 35.41 -15.85 -13.80
C GLN A 154 35.03 -15.45 -12.37
N GLU A 155 35.07 -14.15 -12.03
CA GLU A 155 34.70 -13.63 -10.72
C GLU A 155 33.19 -13.74 -10.46
N ALA A 156 32.37 -13.52 -11.49
CA ALA A 156 30.92 -13.71 -11.42
C ALA A 156 30.55 -15.17 -11.09
N LYS A 157 31.25 -16.14 -11.68
CA LYS A 157 31.06 -17.59 -11.41
C LYS A 157 31.51 -17.97 -10.00
N ALA A 158 32.71 -17.55 -9.59
CA ALA A 158 33.22 -17.79 -8.24
C ALA A 158 32.29 -17.22 -7.14
N ARG A 159 31.64 -16.10 -7.42
CA ARG A 159 30.67 -15.50 -6.51
C ARG A 159 29.35 -16.27 -6.44
N LEU A 160 28.81 -16.71 -7.58
CA LEU A 160 27.61 -17.53 -7.61
C LEU A 160 27.81 -18.86 -6.87
N GLU A 161 29.01 -19.43 -6.96
CA GLU A 161 29.40 -20.64 -6.22
C GLU A 161 29.52 -20.38 -4.71
N SER A 162 30.15 -19.28 -4.29
CA SER A 162 30.23 -18.92 -2.87
C SER A 162 28.87 -18.53 -2.25
N GLN A 163 27.95 -17.96 -3.02
CA GLN A 163 26.58 -17.70 -2.54
C GLN A 163 25.78 -18.99 -2.37
N LYS A 164 25.92 -19.97 -3.27
CA LYS A 164 25.27 -21.29 -3.12
C LYS A 164 25.78 -22.08 -1.92
N ASN A 165 27.05 -21.90 -1.55
CA ASN A 165 27.68 -22.60 -0.42
C ASN A 165 27.48 -21.89 0.94
N GLY A 166 27.08 -20.61 0.93
CA GLY A 166 26.89 -19.80 2.14
C GLY A 166 25.52 -19.95 2.84
N ASP A 167 24.49 -20.42 2.13
CA ASP A 167 23.14 -20.66 2.68
C ASP A 167 22.96 -22.07 3.29
N GLY A 168 24.06 -22.77 3.56
CA GLY A 168 24.09 -24.13 4.12
C GLY A 168 23.71 -24.26 5.59
N ARG A 169 23.02 -23.27 6.21
CA ARG A 169 22.45 -23.43 7.56
C ARG A 169 21.05 -24.06 7.47
N SER A 170 21.06 -25.36 7.19
CA SER A 170 20.12 -26.36 7.71
C SER A 170 18.64 -25.95 7.85
N LYS A 171 17.87 -26.01 6.77
CA LYS A 171 16.54 -26.62 6.85
C LYS A 171 16.74 -28.11 6.62
N LYS A 172 16.90 -28.87 7.71
CA LYS A 172 16.65 -30.31 7.66
C LYS A 172 15.22 -30.46 7.16
N ALA A 173 15.07 -30.96 5.94
CA ALA A 173 13.78 -31.44 5.48
C ALA A 173 13.41 -32.62 6.39
N ASP A 174 12.42 -32.43 7.25
CA ASP A 174 11.78 -33.56 7.93
C ASP A 174 11.34 -34.57 6.85
N PRO A 175 11.60 -35.88 7.04
CA PRO A 175 11.16 -36.88 6.08
C PRO A 175 9.63 -36.80 5.99
N LYS A 176 9.13 -36.55 4.77
CA LYS A 176 7.70 -36.51 4.45
C LYS A 176 6.98 -37.68 5.11
N ALA A 177 6.07 -37.38 6.03
CA ALA A 177 5.03 -38.32 6.41
C ALA A 177 4.25 -38.73 5.15
N PRO A 178 3.85 -40.01 5.01
CA PRO A 178 3.07 -40.45 3.86
C PRO A 178 1.77 -39.64 3.81
N SER A 179 1.51 -39.01 2.66
CA SER A 179 0.25 -38.32 2.39
C SER A 179 -0.91 -39.33 2.44
N LEU A 180 -2.06 -38.88 2.93
CA LEU A 180 -3.32 -39.64 3.09
C LEU A 180 -3.85 -40.31 1.80
N THR A 181 -3.17 -40.13 0.66
CA THR A 181 -3.55 -40.61 -0.67
C THR A 181 -2.75 -41.83 -1.14
N ASP A 182 -1.79 -42.34 -0.38
CA ASP A 182 -1.02 -43.51 -0.80
C ASP A 182 -1.77 -44.81 -0.42
N PRO A 183 -2.16 -45.66 -1.39
CA PRO A 183 -2.85 -46.90 -1.09
C PRO A 183 -1.91 -47.92 -0.44
N VAL A 184 -2.24 -48.33 0.79
CA VAL A 184 -1.53 -49.39 1.51
C VAL A 184 -1.85 -50.74 0.86
N ILE A 185 -0.89 -51.28 0.10
CA ILE A 185 -0.99 -52.65 -0.44
C ILE A 185 -0.61 -53.62 0.68
N LEU A 186 -1.61 -54.23 1.32
CA LEU A 186 -1.42 -55.37 2.21
C LEU A 186 -1.02 -56.60 1.38
N LYS A 187 0.24 -57.02 1.49
CA LYS A 187 0.67 -58.34 1.00
C LYS A 187 0.18 -59.40 1.98
N LYS A 188 -0.52 -60.41 1.45
CA LYS A 188 -0.97 -61.62 2.17
C LYS A 188 0.21 -62.49 2.56
#